data_AF-A0A5C9BE67-F1
#
_entry.id   AF-A0A5C9BE67-F1
#
_cell.length_a   1.000
_cell.length_b   1.000
_cell.length_c   1.000
_cell.angle_alpha   90.00
_cell.angle_beta   90.00
_cell.angle_gamma   90.00
#
_symmetry.space_group_name_H-M   'P 1'
#
loop_
_entity.id
_entity.type
_entity.pdbx_description
1 polymer ?
#
loop_
_entity_poly.entity_id
_entity_poly.type
_entity_poly.pdbx_seq_one_letter_code
_entity_poly.pdbx_strand_id
1 'polypeptide(L)'
;MTTAVATPLLTVEEFARRPEPQDGSREELVRGKVVTMPPPRFRHGKIQLRVGHLLQAFLDSHRIGQVVCETGVITERDPDSVRGPDVAYWSIERLPLDAEVELYPEVAADLCVEVLSPDERPKRHGNRLPRTHRGPTALRRRATLRRGRPAGI
;
A
#
# COMPACT_ATOMS: atom_id res chain seq x y z
N MET A 1 17.85 -24.03 32.03
CA MET A 1 18.25 -23.44 30.73
C MET A 1 17.00 -23.38 29.86
N THR A 2 16.37 -22.22 29.75
CA THR A 2 15.14 -22.05 28.95
C THR A 2 15.57 -21.61 27.56
N THR A 3 15.52 -22.52 26.58
CA THR A 3 15.74 -22.19 25.18
C THR A 3 14.55 -21.41 24.66
N ALA A 4 14.76 -20.13 24.32
CA ALA A 4 13.79 -19.33 23.60
C ALA A 4 13.66 -19.89 22.18
N VAL A 5 12.47 -20.41 21.83
CA VAL A 5 12.16 -20.84 20.47
C VAL A 5 11.96 -19.58 19.63
N ALA A 6 12.85 -19.32 18.68
CA ALA A 6 12.67 -18.23 17.73
C ALA A 6 11.47 -18.54 16.84
N THR A 7 10.48 -17.64 16.79
CA THR A 7 9.34 -17.77 15.88
C THR A 7 9.85 -17.77 14.44
N PRO A 8 9.54 -18.79 13.62
CA PRO A 8 9.92 -18.81 12.21
C PRO A 8 9.39 -17.56 11.50
N LEU A 9 10.22 -16.98 10.64
CA LEU A 9 9.82 -15.88 9.77
C LEU A 9 9.03 -16.47 8.59
N LEU A 10 7.83 -15.96 8.35
CA LEU A 10 7.01 -16.38 7.22
C LEU A 10 7.54 -15.79 5.91
N THR A 11 7.45 -16.56 4.83
CA THR A 11 7.65 -16.04 3.47
C THR A 11 6.40 -15.31 2.95
N VAL A 12 6.52 -14.60 1.83
CA VAL A 12 5.38 -14.03 1.10
C VAL A 12 4.35 -15.10 0.75
N GLU A 13 4.80 -16.24 0.23
CA GLU A 13 3.92 -17.31 -0.27
C GLU A 13 3.17 -17.99 0.88
N GLU A 14 3.84 -18.21 2.01
CA GLU A 14 3.20 -18.72 3.23
C GLU A 14 2.18 -17.72 3.78
N PHE A 15 2.51 -16.43 3.77
CA PHE A 15 1.60 -15.37 4.21
C PHE A 15 0.36 -15.28 3.32
N ALA A 16 0.53 -15.31 2.00
CA ALA A 16 -0.57 -15.18 1.03
C ALA A 16 -1.56 -16.37 1.07
N ARG A 17 -1.13 -17.55 1.53
CA ARG A 17 -1.98 -18.75 1.66
C ARG A 17 -2.68 -18.86 3.01
N ARG A 18 -2.46 -17.91 3.93
CA ARG A 18 -3.18 -17.87 5.21
C ARG A 18 -4.67 -17.58 4.98
N PRO A 19 -5.56 -18.13 5.82
CA PRO A 19 -6.96 -17.74 5.78
C PRO A 19 -7.12 -16.27 6.19
N GLU A 20 -8.11 -15.60 5.61
CA GLU A 20 -8.49 -14.25 6.04
C GLU A 20 -8.92 -14.24 7.52
N PRO A 21 -8.59 -13.18 8.28
CA PRO A 21 -9.03 -13.07 9.67
C PRO A 21 -10.56 -13.04 9.80
N GLN A 22 -11.11 -13.92 10.63
CA GLN A 22 -12.57 -14.06 10.82
C GLN A 22 -13.22 -12.83 11.48
N ASP A 23 -12.43 -12.02 12.18
CA ASP A 23 -12.88 -10.79 12.84
C ASP A 23 -12.89 -9.58 11.90
N GLY A 24 -12.56 -9.77 10.62
CA GLY A 24 -12.46 -8.71 9.62
C GLY A 24 -11.25 -7.77 9.84
N SER A 25 -10.30 -8.15 10.70
CA SER A 25 -9.04 -7.44 10.81
C SER A 25 -8.20 -7.59 9.53
N ARG A 26 -7.27 -6.66 9.34
CA ARG A 26 -6.30 -6.70 8.24
C ARG A 26 -4.98 -7.22 8.77
N GLU A 27 -4.24 -7.94 7.94
CA GLU A 27 -2.90 -8.39 8.25
C GLU A 27 -1.88 -7.83 7.23
N GLU A 28 -0.69 -7.49 7.71
CA GLU A 28 0.49 -7.22 6.89
C GLU A 28 1.63 -8.16 7.30
N LEU A 29 2.55 -8.46 6.37
CA LEU A 29 3.78 -9.19 6.68
C LEU A 29 4.93 -8.20 6.82
N VAL A 30 5.48 -7.98 8.02
CA VAL A 30 6.62 -7.10 8.28
C VAL A 30 7.86 -7.93 8.61
N ARG A 31 8.81 -8.02 7.68
CA ARG A 31 10.08 -8.77 7.87
C ARG A 31 9.84 -10.18 8.41
N GLY A 32 8.93 -10.91 7.77
CA GLY A 32 8.53 -12.26 8.12
C GLY A 32 7.58 -12.38 9.32
N LYS A 33 7.07 -11.27 9.86
CA LYS A 33 6.16 -11.26 11.02
C LYS A 33 4.81 -10.67 10.67
N VAL A 34 3.74 -11.39 11.01
CA VAL A 34 2.38 -10.88 10.81
C VAL A 34 2.08 -9.75 11.78
N VAL A 35 1.54 -8.66 11.24
CA VAL A 35 1.05 -7.51 12.01
C VAL A 35 -0.41 -7.29 11.69
N THR A 36 -1.25 -7.47 12.71
CA THR A 36 -2.69 -7.28 12.61
C THR A 36 -3.08 -5.82 12.86
N MET A 37 -4.02 -5.31 12.08
CA MET A 37 -4.60 -3.98 12.17
C MET A 37 -6.12 -4.08 12.24
N PRO A 38 -6.78 -3.17 13.00
CA PRO A 38 -8.23 -3.12 12.97
C PRO A 38 -8.74 -2.76 11.56
N PRO A 39 -9.98 -3.14 11.22
CA PRO A 39 -10.61 -2.68 9.97
C PRO A 39 -10.68 -1.15 9.91
N PRO A 40 -10.66 -0.54 8.72
CA PRO A 40 -10.74 0.90 8.55
C PRO A 40 -12.09 1.44 9.03
N ARG A 41 -12.07 2.64 9.62
CA ARG A 41 -13.30 3.34 10.02
C ARG A 41 -13.97 4.01 8.81
N PHE A 42 -15.26 4.29 8.91
CA PHE A 42 -16.08 4.81 7.81
C PHE A 42 -15.48 6.00 7.01
N ARG A 43 -14.88 6.98 7.69
CA ARG A 43 -14.26 8.14 7.03
C ARG A 43 -13.07 7.73 6.15
N HIS A 44 -12.28 6.75 6.59
CA HIS A 44 -11.17 6.22 5.83
C HIS A 44 -11.67 5.58 4.53
N GLY A 45 -12.66 4.68 4.63
CA GLY A 45 -13.28 4.05 3.45
C GLY A 45 -13.84 5.06 2.45
N LYS A 46 -14.48 6.14 2.91
CA LYS A 46 -14.94 7.23 2.02
C LYS A 46 -13.82 7.92 1.26
N ILE A 47 -12.67 8.16 1.91
CA ILE A 47 -11.54 8.83 1.29
C ILE A 47 -10.86 7.89 0.30
N GLN A 48 -10.60 6.65 0.71
CA GLN A 48 -10.02 5.62 -0.14
C GLN A 48 -10.85 5.42 -1.41
N LEU A 49 -12.16 5.23 -1.29
CA LEU A 49 -13.07 5.08 -2.44
C LEU A 49 -12.95 6.26 -3.39
N ARG A 50 -12.90 7.50 -2.86
CA ARG A 50 -12.77 8.70 -3.68
C ARG A 50 -11.43 8.74 -4.42
N VAL A 51 -10.33 8.36 -3.76
CA VAL A 51 -9.00 8.31 -4.40
C VAL A 51 -8.97 7.25 -5.50
N GLY A 52 -9.41 6.03 -5.20
CA GLY A 52 -9.48 4.93 -6.17
C GLY A 52 -10.34 5.29 -7.37
N HIS A 53 -11.52 5.88 -7.14
CA HIS A 53 -12.41 6.32 -8.22
C HIS A 53 -11.76 7.37 -9.13
N LEU A 54 -11.10 8.38 -8.58
CA LEU A 54 -10.44 9.43 -9.39
C LEU A 54 -9.29 8.85 -10.23
N LEU A 55 -8.52 7.91 -9.68
CA LEU A 55 -7.46 7.23 -10.43
C LEU A 55 -8.03 6.32 -11.52
N GLN A 56 -9.05 5.52 -11.21
CA GLN A 56 -9.70 4.65 -12.19
C GLN A 56 -10.31 5.47 -13.33
N ALA A 57 -11.04 6.55 -13.02
CA ALA A 57 -11.63 7.42 -14.03
C ALA A 57 -10.58 8.04 -14.97
N PHE A 58 -9.39 8.37 -14.44
CA PHE A 58 -8.28 8.80 -15.26
C PHE A 58 -7.79 7.68 -16.20
N LEU A 59 -7.65 6.45 -15.68
CA LEU A 59 -7.21 5.28 -16.44
C LEU A 59 -8.21 4.81 -17.50
N ASP A 60 -9.52 5.05 -17.29
CA ASP A 60 -10.55 4.74 -18.29
C ASP A 60 -10.34 5.52 -19.58
N SER A 61 -9.82 6.74 -19.49
CA SER A 61 -9.44 7.58 -20.64
C SER A 61 -7.98 7.40 -21.07
N HIS A 62 -7.14 6.79 -20.23
CA HIS A 62 -5.71 6.63 -20.44
C HIS A 62 -5.29 5.22 -20.04
N ARG A 63 -5.25 4.30 -21.01
CA ARG A 63 -4.85 2.91 -20.78
C ARG A 63 -3.34 2.79 -20.56
N ILE A 64 -2.87 3.29 -19.43
CA ILE A 64 -1.45 3.35 -19.05
C ILE A 64 -1.13 2.52 -17.81
N GLY A 65 -2.12 1.84 -17.23
CA GLY A 65 -1.91 0.94 -16.10
C GLY A 65 -3.20 0.49 -15.46
N GLN A 66 -3.08 0.00 -14.24
CA GLN A 66 -4.18 -0.52 -13.43
C GLN A 66 -4.06 -0.02 -11.99
N VAL A 67 -5.21 0.23 -11.36
CA VAL A 67 -5.33 0.66 -9.97
C VAL A 67 -6.14 -0.37 -9.20
N VAL A 68 -5.71 -0.67 -7.98
CA VAL A 68 -6.36 -1.61 -7.08
C VAL A 68 -6.45 -1.02 -5.67
N CYS A 69 -7.33 -1.57 -4.85
CA CYS A 69 -7.49 -1.21 -3.46
C CYS A 69 -7.16 -2.42 -2.58
N GLU A 70 -6.55 -2.21 -1.41
CA GLU A 70 -6.35 -3.25 -0.38
C GLU A 70 -5.60 -4.51 -0.86
N THR A 71 -4.82 -4.39 -1.92
CA THR A 71 -4.04 -5.51 -2.47
C THR A 71 -2.64 -5.52 -1.86
N GLY A 72 -2.14 -6.70 -1.51
CA GLY A 72 -0.78 -6.86 -0.99
C GLY A 72 0.28 -6.45 -2.02
N VAL A 73 1.25 -5.66 -1.57
CA VAL A 73 2.44 -5.23 -2.32
C VAL A 73 3.67 -5.80 -1.62
N ILE A 74 4.46 -6.56 -2.36
CA ILE A 74 5.78 -7.02 -1.89
C ILE A 74 6.71 -5.80 -1.83
N THR A 75 7.31 -5.56 -0.66
CA THR A 75 8.13 -4.37 -0.40
C THR A 75 9.56 -4.68 0.01
N GLU A 76 9.80 -5.86 0.58
CA GLU A 76 11.12 -6.39 0.90
C GLU A 76 11.08 -7.92 0.68
N ARG A 77 12.21 -8.51 0.26
CA ARG A 77 12.47 -9.95 0.29
C ARG A 77 13.65 -10.21 1.23
N ASP A 78 13.65 -11.34 1.92
CA ASP A 78 14.75 -11.79 2.79
C ASP A 78 15.24 -10.76 3.84
N PRO A 79 14.46 -10.47 4.91
CA PRO A 79 13.19 -11.09 5.27
C PRO A 79 11.98 -10.42 4.60
N ASP A 80 11.01 -11.24 4.23
CA ASP A 80 9.89 -10.83 3.38
C ASP A 80 8.98 -9.79 4.03
N SER A 81 8.50 -8.84 3.23
CA SER A 81 7.47 -7.89 3.64
C SER A 81 6.40 -7.70 2.58
N VAL A 82 5.15 -7.85 3.00
CA VAL A 82 3.93 -7.50 2.23
C VAL A 82 3.19 -6.40 2.98
N ARG A 83 2.83 -5.34 2.25
CA ARG A 83 2.09 -4.18 2.77
C ARG A 83 0.77 -4.05 2.03
N GLY A 84 -0.29 -3.66 2.72
CA GLY A 84 -1.61 -3.46 2.12
C GLY A 84 -1.93 -1.98 2.04
N PRO A 85 -1.42 -1.25 1.03
CA PRO A 85 -1.80 0.13 0.85
C PRO A 85 -3.29 0.26 0.50
N ASP A 86 -3.89 1.37 0.90
CA ASP A 86 -5.32 1.61 0.64
C ASP A 86 -5.62 1.67 -0.85
N VAL A 87 -4.70 2.23 -1.63
CA VAL A 87 -4.73 2.25 -3.09
C VAL A 87 -3.33 2.04 -3.65
N ALA A 88 -3.19 1.18 -4.66
CA ALA A 88 -1.94 0.95 -5.38
C ALA A 88 -2.16 1.02 -6.89
N TYR A 89 -1.14 1.49 -7.62
CA TYR A 89 -1.14 1.59 -9.07
C TYR A 89 0.14 0.99 -9.65
N TRP A 90 -0.03 0.24 -10.73
CA TRP A 90 1.04 -0.22 -11.61
C TRP A 90 0.82 0.29 -13.03
N SER A 91 1.89 0.78 -13.63
CA SER A 91 1.96 1.04 -15.07
C SER A 91 1.96 -0.26 -15.86
N ILE A 92 1.48 -0.21 -17.11
CA ILE A 92 1.50 -1.36 -18.02
C ILE A 92 2.93 -1.86 -18.26
N GLU A 93 3.91 -0.94 -18.26
CA GLU A 93 5.33 -1.29 -18.44
C GLU A 93 5.86 -2.18 -17.31
N ARG A 94 5.34 -2.01 -16.09
CA ARG A 94 5.73 -2.85 -14.94
C ARG A 94 4.87 -4.09 -14.80
N LEU A 95 3.55 -3.93 -14.91
CA LEU A 95 2.57 -5.00 -14.75
C LEU A 95 1.55 -4.91 -15.90
N PRO A 96 1.74 -5.70 -16.97
CA PRO A 96 0.80 -5.79 -18.08
C PRO A 96 -0.63 -6.07 -17.60
N LEU A 97 -1.63 -5.56 -18.32
CA LEU A 97 -3.04 -5.69 -17.92
C LEU A 97 -3.54 -7.14 -17.99
N ASP A 98 -2.91 -7.97 -18.81
CA ASP A 98 -3.18 -9.39 -19.01
C ASP A 98 -2.23 -10.29 -18.21
N ALA A 99 -1.40 -9.72 -17.34
CA ALA A 99 -0.51 -10.50 -16.50
C ALA A 99 -1.32 -11.39 -15.54
N GLU A 100 -1.02 -12.69 -15.54
CA GLU A 100 -1.57 -13.63 -14.58
C GLU A 100 -0.83 -13.49 -13.24
N VAL A 101 -1.54 -13.04 -12.21
CA VAL A 101 -1.01 -12.89 -10.85
C VAL A 101 -1.72 -13.89 -9.94
N GLU A 102 -1.01 -14.94 -9.52
CA GLU A 102 -1.58 -15.98 -8.62
C GLU A 102 -1.78 -15.45 -7.19
N LEU A 103 -0.79 -14.72 -6.66
CA LEU A 103 -0.78 -14.20 -5.29
C LEU A 103 -0.66 -12.67 -5.31
N TYR A 104 0.57 -12.17 -5.19
CA TYR A 104 0.88 -10.74 -5.30
C TYR A 104 1.79 -10.51 -6.50
N PRO A 105 1.73 -9.32 -7.14
CA PRO A 105 2.70 -8.96 -8.16
C PRO A 105 4.13 -8.96 -7.58
N GLU A 106 5.05 -9.64 -8.26
CA GLU A 106 6.49 -9.64 -7.92
C GLU A 106 7.19 -8.30 -8.25
N VAL A 107 6.51 -7.45 -9.02
CA VAL A 107 6.94 -6.09 -9.32
C VAL A 107 6.33 -5.10 -8.33
N ALA A 108 7.15 -4.18 -7.83
CA ALA A 108 6.68 -3.12 -6.95
C ALA A 108 5.74 -2.14 -7.69
N ALA A 109 4.67 -1.72 -7.00
CA ALA A 109 3.78 -0.67 -7.47
C ALA A 109 4.53 0.63 -7.79
N ASP A 110 4.09 1.33 -8.83
CA ASP A 110 4.58 2.65 -9.19
C ASP A 110 4.15 3.72 -8.18
N LEU A 111 2.95 3.55 -7.61
CA LEU A 111 2.37 4.44 -6.61
C LEU A 111 1.61 3.62 -5.58
N CYS A 112 1.79 3.95 -4.29
CA CYS A 112 0.85 3.57 -3.24
C CYS A 112 0.37 4.80 -2.48
N VAL A 113 -0.90 4.78 -2.06
CA VAL A 113 -1.55 5.84 -1.29
C VAL A 113 -2.04 5.28 0.04
N GLU A 114 -1.81 6.05 1.10
CA GLU A 114 -2.22 5.74 2.47
C GLU A 114 -3.10 6.89 3.01
N VAL A 115 -4.27 6.54 3.52
CA VAL A 115 -5.26 7.40 4.14
C VAL A 115 -5.01 7.41 5.64
N LEU A 116 -4.26 8.41 6.08
CA LEU A 116 -3.92 8.56 7.49
C LEU A 116 -5.16 8.66 8.37
N SER A 117 -5.25 7.79 9.38
CA SER A 117 -6.21 7.97 10.44
C SER A 117 -5.76 9.09 11.40
N PRO A 118 -6.68 9.82 12.06
CA PRO A 118 -6.33 10.93 12.95
C PRO A 118 -5.39 10.55 14.10
N ASP A 119 -5.44 9.30 14.55
CA ASP A 119 -4.66 8.77 15.68
C ASP A 119 -3.29 8.22 15.24
N GLU A 120 -3.00 8.26 13.94
CA GLU A 120 -1.82 7.64 13.35
C GLU A 120 -0.63 8.59 13.31
N ARG A 121 0.52 8.14 13.84
CA ARG A 121 1.75 8.94 13.83
C ARG A 121 2.44 8.83 12.47
N PRO A 122 2.82 9.96 11.83
CA PRO A 122 3.45 9.98 10.50
C PRO A 122 4.73 9.13 10.37
N LYS A 123 5.48 8.92 11.46
CA LYS A 123 6.76 8.20 11.46
C LYS A 123 6.68 6.72 11.04
N ARG A 124 5.50 6.09 11.03
CA ARG A 124 5.32 4.68 10.62
C ARG A 124 5.37 4.45 9.09
N HIS A 125 5.17 5.47 8.26
CA HIS A 125 4.96 5.31 6.81
C HIS A 125 6.24 5.20 5.98
N GLY A 126 7.38 5.68 6.49
CA GLY A 126 8.64 5.72 5.74
C GLY A 126 9.16 4.34 5.30
N ASN A 127 8.68 3.27 5.92
CA ASN A 127 9.07 1.88 5.66
C ASN A 127 7.90 1.00 5.14
N ARG A 128 6.74 1.58 4.81
CA ARG A 128 5.61 0.84 4.21
C ARG A 128 5.59 0.88 2.69
N LEU A 129 6.03 1.99 2.12
CA LEU A 129 6.06 2.13 0.67
C LEU A 129 7.26 1.33 0.13
N PRO A 130 7.10 0.61 -1.00
CA PRO A 130 8.22 -0.02 -1.65
C PRO A 130 9.32 1.03 -1.87
N ARG A 131 10.56 0.67 -1.52
CA ARG A 131 11.71 1.51 -1.87
C ARG A 131 11.81 1.47 -3.39
N THR A 132 11.30 2.49 -4.06
CA THR A 132 11.49 2.60 -5.49
C THR A 132 13.00 2.64 -5.76
N HIS A 133 13.53 1.67 -6.50
CA HIS A 133 14.79 1.87 -7.18
C HIS A 133 14.65 3.17 -7.97
N ARG A 134 15.55 4.13 -7.71
CA ARG A 134 15.56 5.44 -8.35
C ARG A 134 15.68 5.28 -9.86
N GLY A 135 14.55 5.17 -10.56
CA GLY A 135 14.40 5.64 -11.93
C GLY A 135 14.23 7.17 -11.90
N PRO A 136 14.69 7.90 -12.94
CA PRO A 136 14.65 9.36 -12.92
C PRO A 136 13.18 9.81 -12.90
N THR A 137 12.90 10.88 -12.15
CA THR A 137 11.59 11.58 -12.08
C THR A 137 10.62 11.14 -10.97
N ALA A 138 11.07 11.15 -9.71
CA ALA A 138 10.15 11.33 -8.58
C ALA A 138 9.95 12.84 -8.32
N LEU A 139 8.97 13.45 -8.98
CA LEU A 139 8.57 14.83 -8.72
C LEU A 139 7.82 14.91 -7.37
N ARG A 140 8.55 15.16 -6.28
CA ARG A 140 7.95 15.55 -4.99
C ARG A 140 7.31 16.92 -5.10
N ARG A 141 6.03 17.01 -5.50
CA ARG A 141 5.23 18.22 -5.24
C ARG A 141 4.64 18.14 -3.84
N ARG A 142 5.30 18.81 -2.88
CA ARG A 142 4.67 19.22 -1.62
C ARG A 142 3.57 20.22 -1.94
N ALA A 143 2.31 19.80 -1.89
CA ALA A 143 1.18 20.72 -1.84
C ALA A 143 1.09 21.33 -0.44
N THR A 144 1.86 22.40 -0.18
CA THR A 144 1.58 23.30 0.94
C THR A 144 0.46 24.24 0.54
N LEU A 145 -0.75 24.00 1.05
CA LEU A 145 -1.88 24.91 0.95
C LEU A 145 -1.55 26.18 1.75
N ARG A 146 -1.07 27.24 1.09
CA ARG A 146 -0.93 28.57 1.70
C ARG A 146 -2.33 29.18 1.77
N ARG A 147 -2.86 29.35 2.98
CA ARG A 147 -4.09 30.12 3.23
C ARG A 147 -3.85 31.58 2.77
N GLY A 148 -4.63 32.05 1.80
CA GLY A 148 -4.70 33.46 1.45
C GLY A 148 -5.35 34.26 2.57
N ARG A 149 -4.75 35.40 2.93
CA ARG A 149 -5.40 36.45 3.73
C ARG A 149 -6.51 37.12 2.90
N PRO A 150 -7.61 37.57 3.49
CA PRO A 150 -8.54 38.44 2.79
C PRO A 150 -7.93 39.84 2.65
N ALA A 151 -7.99 40.40 1.46
CA ALA A 151 -7.80 41.84 1.24
C ALA A 151 -9.14 42.52 1.53
N GLY A 152 -9.14 43.45 2.48
CA GLY A 152 -10.29 44.33 2.73
C GLY A 152 -10.40 45.41 1.67
N ILE A 153 -11.63 45.82 1.41
CA ILE A 153 -12.06 47.18 1.11
C ILE A 153 -13.36 47.38 1.89
#